data_AF-A0A2R8QB56-F1
#
_entry.id   AF-A0A2R8QB56-F1
#
_cell.length_a   1.000
_cell.length_b   1.000
_cell.length_c   1.000
_cell.angle_alpha   90.00
_cell.angle_beta   90.00
_cell.angle_gamma   90.00
#
_symmetry.space_group_name_H-M   'P 1'
#
loop_
_entity.id
_entity.type
_entity.pdbx_description
1 polymer ?
#
loop_
_entity_poly.entity_id
_entity_poly.type
_entity_poly.pdbx_seq_one_letter_code
_entity_poly.pdbx_strand_id
1 'polypeptide(L)'
;MDVLSWPCTQAYTAFSACLLTGCIYSLYDDEDKDLLIEKNLSQDSPSGRTDDDNVNNEELYSTGLWCHTTGSLCMWVLVNTLCCFLLLMGKCIQLVVFGDLRINEKQNLKDKTWNFLFNKLIFLFGVLNVRTEREMAMWCLCFSALLFLQLLAQLCKDRFEFLSSSPSSTALGSHMHLLLVLMCLFVSSGGLTIICVLLGFSFGMHTLSFMAVELYGNVWFSVADLFILTHIRFLAKEMQRKLFQHKNYMHIYDVMDTRFSMATMEELASRDDRCVICWEKMYTAYKLPCGHLFHKSCLRSWLEQNMSCPTCRMSVNMSGGHTGNEQEGALFSLGATDVPSRPPTRYHSQLFHFNGSQISNWLPGFSVEVLHSPNLIILLQADDSRGHQDEEIVPGLDLTE
;
A
#
# COMPACT_ATOMS: atom_id res chain seq x y z
N MET A 1 24.51 -6.88 -25.47
CA MET A 1 25.21 -8.07 -24.96
C MET A 1 24.20 -9.19 -25.11
N ASP A 2 24.21 -9.74 -26.31
CA ASP A 2 23.22 -10.68 -26.81
C ASP A 2 23.99 -11.94 -27.21
N VAL A 3 23.28 -13.05 -27.46
CA VAL A 3 23.86 -14.40 -27.62
C VAL A 3 24.34 -15.03 -26.29
N LEU A 4 23.42 -15.13 -25.34
CA LEU A 4 23.24 -16.40 -24.62
C LEU A 4 21.76 -16.77 -24.64
N SER A 5 21.34 -17.40 -25.73
CA SER A 5 19.98 -17.90 -25.92
C SER A 5 19.76 -19.15 -25.06
N TRP A 6 19.47 -18.95 -23.77
CA TRP A 6 18.86 -20.00 -22.95
C TRP A 6 17.60 -20.52 -23.65
N PRO A 7 17.36 -21.85 -23.66
CA PRO A 7 16.12 -22.39 -24.19
C PRO A 7 14.94 -21.79 -23.41
N CYS A 8 13.93 -21.38 -24.17
CA CYS A 8 12.87 -20.48 -23.72
C CYS A 8 12.25 -20.89 -22.37
N THR A 9 11.89 -19.93 -21.52
CA THR A 9 11.04 -20.20 -20.34
C THR A 9 9.76 -20.93 -20.72
N GLN A 10 9.22 -20.65 -21.92
CA GLN A 10 8.11 -21.37 -22.54
C GLN A 10 8.42 -22.85 -22.79
N ALA A 11 9.64 -23.18 -23.22
CA ALA A 11 10.08 -24.56 -23.45
C ALA A 11 10.23 -25.33 -22.14
N TYR A 12 10.75 -24.68 -21.08
CA TYR A 12 10.79 -25.26 -19.73
C TYR A 12 9.39 -25.47 -19.14
N THR A 13 8.46 -24.51 -19.29
CA THR A 13 7.07 -24.69 -18.85
C THR A 13 6.33 -25.75 -19.67
N ALA A 14 6.58 -25.84 -20.99
CA ALA A 14 5.99 -26.87 -21.84
C ALA A 14 6.52 -28.26 -21.47
N PHE A 15 7.83 -28.41 -21.26
CA PHE A 15 8.43 -29.65 -20.78
C PHE A 15 7.89 -30.06 -19.40
N SER A 16 7.76 -29.09 -18.47
CA SER A 16 7.16 -29.32 -17.16
C SER A 16 5.69 -29.77 -17.24
N ALA A 17 4.90 -29.19 -18.16
CA ALA A 17 3.52 -29.59 -18.42
C ALA A 17 3.45 -31.01 -19.01
N CYS A 18 4.31 -31.36 -19.97
CA CYS A 18 4.40 -32.71 -20.51
C CYS A 18 4.75 -33.75 -19.43
N LEU A 19 5.70 -33.44 -18.54
CA LEU A 19 6.03 -34.31 -17.41
C LEU A 19 4.85 -34.49 -16.46
N LEU A 20 4.14 -33.41 -16.13
CA LEU A 20 2.94 -33.47 -15.28
C LEU A 20 1.83 -34.34 -15.93
N THR A 21 1.57 -34.17 -17.22
CA THR A 21 0.61 -34.99 -17.96
C THR A 21 1.03 -36.46 -17.99
N GLY A 22 2.33 -36.74 -18.15
CA GLY A 22 2.88 -38.10 -18.06
C GLY A 22 2.67 -38.72 -16.68
N CYS A 23 2.95 -37.98 -15.59
CA CYS A 23 2.72 -38.46 -14.23
C CYS A 23 1.23 -38.72 -13.93
N ILE A 24 0.32 -37.85 -14.39
CA ILE A 24 -1.13 -38.06 -14.25
C ILE A 24 -1.57 -39.32 -15.02
N TYR A 25 -1.06 -39.52 -16.23
CA TYR A 25 -1.35 -40.73 -17.01
C TYR A 25 -0.82 -41.99 -16.32
N SER A 26 0.41 -41.98 -15.80
CA SER A 26 0.98 -43.12 -15.07
C SER A 26 0.21 -43.46 -13.80
N LEU A 27 -0.30 -42.47 -13.05
CA LEU A 27 -1.14 -42.73 -11.87
C LEU A 27 -2.48 -43.37 -12.25
N TYR A 28 -3.07 -42.96 -13.38
CA TYR A 28 -4.33 -43.52 -13.87
C TYR A 28 -4.17 -44.96 -14.40
N ASP A 29 -3.04 -45.24 -15.06
CA ASP A 29 -2.65 -46.58 -15.54
C ASP A 29 -2.35 -47.55 -14.37
N ASP A 30 -1.82 -47.05 -13.25
CA ASP A 30 -1.63 -47.81 -12.00
C ASP A 30 -2.98 -48.15 -11.33
N GLU A 31 -3.90 -47.17 -11.21
CA GLU A 31 -5.25 -47.41 -10.67
C GLU A 31 -6.03 -48.46 -11.47
N ASP A 32 -5.95 -48.48 -12.80
CA ASP A 32 -6.63 -49.49 -13.63
C ASP A 32 -5.98 -50.88 -13.48
N LYS A 33 -4.65 -50.96 -13.31
CA LYS A 33 -3.92 -52.21 -13.06
C LYS A 33 -4.28 -52.84 -11.72
N ASP A 34 -4.30 -52.07 -10.63
CA ASP A 34 -4.71 -52.56 -9.31
C ASP A 34 -6.14 -53.13 -9.35
N LEU A 35 -7.04 -52.45 -10.06
CA LEU A 35 -8.45 -52.83 -10.22
C LEU A 35 -8.64 -54.08 -11.13
N LEU A 36 -7.66 -54.38 -11.99
CA LEU A 36 -7.58 -55.63 -12.74
C LEU A 36 -6.96 -56.77 -11.91
N ILE A 37 -5.94 -56.48 -11.09
CA ILE A 37 -5.31 -57.46 -10.19
C ILE A 37 -6.32 -57.96 -9.14
N GLU A 38 -7.10 -57.06 -8.53
CA GLU A 38 -8.13 -57.42 -7.54
C GLU A 38 -9.25 -58.29 -8.14
N LYS A 39 -9.59 -58.09 -9.43
CA LYS A 39 -10.54 -58.95 -10.17
C LYS A 39 -9.99 -60.35 -10.48
N ASN A 40 -8.70 -60.47 -10.77
CA ASN A 40 -8.08 -61.77 -11.00
C ASN A 40 -7.93 -62.56 -9.69
N LEU A 41 -7.49 -61.92 -8.60
CA LEU A 41 -7.39 -62.55 -7.27
C LEU A 41 -8.74 -63.05 -6.72
N SER A 42 -9.86 -62.51 -7.18
CA SER A 42 -11.20 -62.94 -6.78
C SER A 42 -11.79 -64.08 -7.64
N GLN A 43 -11.06 -64.57 -8.66
CA GLN A 43 -11.51 -65.68 -9.51
C GLN A 43 -10.71 -66.99 -9.34
N ASP A 44 -9.48 -66.97 -8.82
CA ASP A 44 -8.65 -68.18 -8.73
C ASP A 44 -8.86 -69.01 -7.44
N SER A 45 -9.24 -70.27 -7.64
CA SER A 45 -9.09 -71.37 -6.67
C SER A 45 -8.06 -72.36 -7.18
N PRO A 46 -7.29 -73.04 -6.30
CA PRO A 46 -5.95 -73.50 -6.66
C PRO A 46 -5.92 -74.79 -7.48
N SER A 47 -5.31 -74.73 -8.66
CA SER A 47 -4.69 -75.89 -9.33
C SER A 47 -3.34 -75.46 -9.90
N GLY A 48 -2.25 -75.91 -9.27
CA GLY A 48 -0.95 -75.26 -9.39
C GLY A 48 0.02 -75.84 -10.42
N ARG A 49 1.16 -75.16 -10.55
CA ARG A 49 2.42 -75.68 -11.09
C ARG A 49 3.60 -74.93 -10.46
N THR A 50 4.71 -75.63 -10.20
CA THR A 50 5.84 -75.14 -9.39
C THR A 50 7.04 -74.71 -10.24
N ASP A 51 6.78 -74.01 -11.36
CA ASP A 51 7.82 -73.46 -12.24
C ASP A 51 7.72 -71.92 -12.40
N ASP A 52 6.59 -71.31 -12.02
CA ASP A 52 6.33 -69.87 -12.21
C ASP A 52 6.93 -68.97 -11.12
N ASP A 53 7.33 -69.52 -9.97
CA ASP A 53 7.79 -68.75 -8.80
C ASP A 53 9.00 -67.86 -9.09
N ASN A 54 9.90 -68.26 -10.00
CA ASN A 54 11.10 -67.47 -10.30
C ASN A 54 10.82 -66.30 -11.26
N VAL A 55 9.88 -66.47 -12.20
CA VAL A 55 9.47 -65.41 -13.14
C VAL A 55 8.61 -64.36 -12.43
N ASN A 56 7.64 -64.82 -11.62
CA ASN A 56 6.78 -63.95 -10.82
C ASN A 56 7.60 -63.07 -9.87
N ASN A 57 8.68 -63.58 -9.29
CA ASN A 57 9.57 -62.77 -8.45
C ASN A 57 10.31 -61.69 -9.24
N GLU A 58 10.81 -61.99 -10.45
CA GLU A 58 11.55 -61.02 -11.28
C GLU A 58 10.62 -59.92 -11.84
N GLU A 59 9.39 -60.26 -12.23
CA GLU A 59 8.35 -59.28 -12.57
C GLU A 59 7.86 -58.48 -11.35
N LEU A 60 7.73 -59.09 -10.16
CA LEU A 60 7.34 -58.39 -8.93
C LEU A 60 8.43 -57.40 -8.47
N TYR A 61 9.71 -57.78 -8.54
CA TYR A 61 10.82 -56.89 -8.21
C TYR A 61 10.97 -55.74 -9.21
N SER A 62 10.81 -56.00 -10.51
CA SER A 62 10.89 -54.94 -11.52
C SER A 62 9.67 -54.01 -11.49
N THR A 63 8.46 -54.53 -11.25
CA THR A 63 7.24 -53.74 -11.05
C THR A 63 7.32 -52.89 -9.78
N GLY A 64 7.75 -53.48 -8.65
CA GLY A 64 7.93 -52.75 -7.39
C GLY A 64 8.99 -51.64 -7.47
N LEU A 65 10.09 -51.89 -8.19
CA LEU A 65 11.11 -50.87 -8.47
C LEU A 65 10.56 -49.75 -9.37
N TRP A 66 9.82 -50.10 -10.43
CA TRP A 66 9.16 -49.12 -11.30
C TRP A 66 8.14 -48.25 -10.55
N CYS A 67 7.28 -48.84 -9.72
CA CYS A 67 6.32 -48.11 -8.89
C CYS A 67 7.03 -47.16 -7.91
N HIS A 68 8.06 -47.64 -7.19
CA HIS A 68 8.81 -46.80 -6.25
C HIS A 68 9.56 -45.64 -6.94
N THR A 69 10.22 -45.90 -8.08
CA THR A 69 10.90 -44.85 -8.85
C THR A 69 9.91 -43.87 -9.46
N THR A 70 8.76 -44.34 -9.97
CA THR A 70 7.71 -43.48 -10.55
C THR A 70 7.06 -42.61 -9.48
N GLY A 71 6.79 -43.14 -8.30
CA GLY A 71 6.26 -42.38 -7.16
C GLY A 71 7.21 -41.26 -6.70
N SER A 72 8.51 -41.55 -6.57
CA SER A 72 9.53 -40.54 -6.23
C SER A 72 9.61 -39.43 -7.31
N LEU A 73 9.68 -39.81 -8.59
CA LEU A 73 9.70 -38.85 -9.71
C LEU A 73 8.43 -38.00 -9.78
N CYS A 74 7.25 -38.59 -9.57
CA CYS A 74 5.97 -37.89 -9.55
C CYS A 74 5.94 -36.80 -8.46
N MET A 75 6.45 -37.08 -7.26
CA MET A 75 6.56 -36.09 -6.19
C MET A 75 7.42 -34.89 -6.62
N TRP A 76 8.57 -35.11 -7.26
CA TRP A 76 9.41 -34.02 -7.76
C TRP A 76 8.77 -33.23 -8.92
N VAL A 77 7.99 -33.89 -9.78
CA VAL A 77 7.20 -33.22 -10.84
C VAL A 77 6.09 -32.34 -10.24
N LEU A 78 5.43 -32.78 -9.15
CA LEU A 78 4.46 -31.95 -8.42
C LEU A 78 5.12 -30.73 -7.75
N VAL A 79 6.29 -30.90 -7.11
CA VAL A 79 7.08 -29.79 -6.56
C VAL A 79 7.43 -28.77 -7.65
N ASN A 80 7.97 -29.25 -8.78
CA ASN A 80 8.31 -28.42 -9.93
C ASN A 80 7.09 -27.67 -10.49
N THR A 81 5.94 -28.33 -10.58
CA THR A 81 4.67 -27.74 -11.07
C THR A 81 4.19 -26.62 -10.16
N LEU A 82 4.20 -26.82 -8.84
CA LEU A 82 3.81 -25.79 -7.87
C LEU A 82 4.77 -24.59 -7.88
N CYS A 83 6.08 -24.83 -8.00
CA CYS A 83 7.06 -23.77 -8.19
C CYS A 83 6.83 -22.97 -9.49
N CYS A 84 6.53 -23.65 -10.60
CA CYS A 84 6.17 -22.99 -11.86
C CYS A 84 4.90 -22.15 -11.72
N PHE A 85 3.87 -22.67 -11.04
CA PHE A 85 2.63 -21.92 -10.77
C PHE A 85 2.89 -20.65 -9.95
N LEU A 86 3.70 -20.72 -8.89
CA LEU A 86 4.07 -19.53 -8.09
C LEU A 86 4.84 -18.49 -8.93
N LEU A 87 5.74 -18.92 -9.81
CA LEU A 87 6.46 -18.02 -10.72
C LEU A 87 5.53 -17.36 -11.75
N LEU A 88 4.58 -18.12 -12.33
CA LEU A 88 3.57 -17.59 -13.24
C LEU A 88 2.60 -16.63 -12.55
N MET A 89 2.18 -16.95 -11.32
CA MET A 89 1.37 -16.06 -10.49
C MET A 89 2.12 -14.76 -10.18
N GLY A 90 3.41 -14.83 -9.84
CA GLY A 90 4.26 -13.66 -9.64
C GLY A 90 4.40 -12.82 -10.90
N LYS A 91 4.51 -13.45 -12.07
CA LYS A 91 4.51 -12.77 -13.38
C LYS A 91 3.18 -12.12 -13.70
N CYS A 92 2.05 -12.77 -13.39
CA CYS A 92 0.72 -12.20 -13.56
C CYS A 92 0.53 -10.96 -12.69
N ILE A 93 0.88 -11.05 -11.39
CA ILE A 93 0.80 -9.92 -10.45
C ILE A 93 1.76 -8.79 -10.85
N GLN A 94 2.98 -9.12 -11.32
CA GLN A 94 3.88 -8.15 -11.94
C GLN A 94 3.16 -7.37 -13.06
N LEU A 95 2.60 -8.06 -14.05
CA LEU A 95 2.00 -7.42 -15.23
C LEU A 95 0.74 -6.62 -14.90
N VAL A 96 -0.13 -7.13 -14.03
CA VAL A 96 -1.44 -6.51 -13.71
C VAL A 96 -1.33 -5.33 -12.75
N VAL A 97 -0.42 -5.39 -11.77
CA VAL A 97 -0.37 -4.43 -10.66
C VAL A 97 0.82 -3.48 -10.73
N PHE A 98 1.98 -3.96 -11.18
CA PHE A 98 3.23 -3.20 -11.14
C PHE A 98 3.71 -2.73 -12.52
N GLY A 99 3.27 -3.41 -13.59
CA GLY A 99 3.74 -3.19 -14.96
C GLY A 99 5.23 -3.54 -15.08
N ASP A 100 5.97 -2.64 -15.73
CA ASP A 100 7.42 -2.79 -15.86
C ASP A 100 8.14 -2.54 -14.54
N LEU A 101 8.99 -3.49 -14.16
CA LEU A 101 9.82 -3.42 -12.96
C LEU A 101 11.00 -2.47 -13.17
N ARG A 102 11.22 -1.58 -12.20
CA ARG A 102 12.35 -0.65 -12.21
C ARG A 102 13.66 -1.40 -11.98
N ILE A 103 14.76 -0.82 -12.43
CA ILE A 103 16.11 -1.42 -12.34
C ILE A 103 16.44 -1.78 -10.88
N ASN A 104 16.18 -0.85 -9.95
CA ASN A 104 16.44 -1.03 -8.52
C ASN A 104 15.61 -2.18 -7.93
N GLU A 105 14.32 -2.29 -8.27
CA GLU A 105 13.42 -3.36 -7.81
C GLU A 105 13.89 -4.73 -8.31
N LYS A 106 14.29 -4.80 -9.59
CA LYS A 106 14.83 -6.01 -10.22
C LYS A 106 16.14 -6.45 -9.56
N GLN A 107 16.96 -5.50 -9.09
CA GLN A 107 18.19 -5.80 -8.38
C GLN A 107 17.90 -6.26 -6.95
N ASN A 108 17.12 -5.49 -6.18
CA ASN A 108 16.65 -5.86 -4.85
C ASN A 108 16.04 -7.27 -4.82
N LEU A 109 15.17 -7.60 -5.78
CA LEU A 109 14.57 -8.92 -5.91
C LEU A 109 15.61 -10.02 -6.11
N LYS A 110 16.59 -9.83 -7.01
CA LYS A 110 17.64 -10.82 -7.27
C LYS A 110 18.45 -11.08 -6.00
N ASP A 111 18.89 -10.03 -5.33
CA ASP A 111 19.75 -10.13 -4.16
C ASP A 111 18.97 -10.77 -2.99
N LYS A 112 17.70 -10.40 -2.82
CA LYS A 112 16.78 -11.07 -1.87
C LYS A 112 16.61 -12.56 -2.18
N THR A 113 16.41 -12.90 -3.45
CA THR A 113 16.21 -14.28 -3.92
C THR A 113 17.44 -15.14 -3.65
N TRP A 114 18.63 -14.67 -4.04
CA TRP A 114 19.89 -15.41 -3.81
C TRP A 114 20.20 -15.58 -2.33
N ASN A 115 20.05 -14.50 -1.53
CA ASN A 115 20.28 -14.57 -0.09
C ASN A 115 19.31 -15.53 0.62
N PHE A 116 18.03 -15.54 0.21
CA PHE A 116 17.05 -16.50 0.74
C PHE A 116 17.39 -17.93 0.34
N LEU A 117 17.61 -18.20 -0.94
CA LEU A 117 17.91 -19.55 -1.46
C LEU A 117 19.18 -20.12 -0.80
N PHE A 118 20.25 -19.33 -0.70
CA PHE A 118 21.49 -19.76 -0.05
C PHE A 118 21.27 -20.11 1.43
N ASN A 119 20.55 -19.27 2.18
CA ASN A 119 20.22 -19.53 3.58
C ASN A 119 19.37 -20.82 3.73
N LYS A 120 18.35 -21.02 2.88
CA LYS A 120 17.48 -22.21 2.96
C LYS A 120 18.16 -23.49 2.50
N LEU A 121 19.10 -23.44 1.56
CA LEU A 121 19.94 -24.59 1.21
C LEU A 121 20.85 -24.99 2.38
N ILE A 122 21.50 -24.02 3.05
CA ILE A 122 22.32 -24.29 4.25
C ILE A 122 21.45 -24.87 5.38
N PHE A 123 20.26 -24.32 5.61
CA PHE A 123 19.34 -24.83 6.62
C PHE A 123 18.87 -26.26 6.32
N LEU A 124 18.42 -26.54 5.09
CA LEU A 124 17.89 -27.83 4.66
C LEU A 124 18.92 -28.96 4.79
N PHE A 125 20.14 -28.74 4.29
CA PHE A 125 21.18 -29.77 4.26
C PHE A 125 22.08 -29.77 5.52
N GLY A 126 22.30 -28.61 6.14
CA GLY A 126 23.22 -28.46 7.28
C GLY A 126 22.56 -28.57 8.65
N VAL A 127 21.36 -27.99 8.84
CA VAL A 127 20.69 -27.95 10.15
C VAL A 127 19.65 -29.07 10.26
N LEU A 128 18.76 -29.17 9.27
CA LEU A 128 17.62 -30.07 9.30
C LEU A 128 18.00 -31.51 8.95
N ASN A 129 19.03 -31.71 8.12
CA ASN A 129 19.60 -33.00 7.73
C ASN A 129 18.52 -34.03 7.31
N VAL A 130 17.68 -33.60 6.36
CA VAL A 130 16.51 -34.35 5.92
C VAL A 130 16.90 -35.69 5.30
N ARG A 131 16.36 -36.78 5.87
CA ARG A 131 16.66 -38.15 5.43
C ARG A 131 15.61 -38.76 4.51
N THR A 132 14.42 -38.16 4.43
CA THR A 132 13.32 -38.70 3.60
C THR A 132 12.97 -37.74 2.47
N GLU A 133 12.77 -38.28 1.27
CA GLU A 133 12.38 -37.52 0.08
C GLU A 133 11.06 -36.74 0.27
N ARG A 134 10.10 -37.31 1.02
CA ARG A 134 8.80 -36.69 1.31
C ARG A 134 8.91 -35.47 2.20
N GLU A 135 9.75 -35.54 3.24
CA GLU A 135 10.06 -34.38 4.08
C GLU A 135 10.80 -33.32 3.27
N MET A 136 11.76 -33.71 2.41
CA MET A 136 12.50 -32.75 1.57
C MET A 136 11.56 -32.02 0.60
N ALA A 137 10.65 -32.74 -0.06
CA ALA A 137 9.64 -32.15 -0.93
C ALA A 137 8.73 -31.16 -0.19
N MET A 138 8.27 -31.50 1.03
CA MET A 138 7.45 -30.62 1.85
C MET A 138 8.19 -29.32 2.24
N TRP A 139 9.45 -29.41 2.65
CA TRP A 139 10.27 -28.23 2.94
C TRP A 139 10.56 -27.39 1.70
N CYS A 140 10.84 -28.01 0.55
CA CYS A 140 11.00 -27.29 -0.73
C CYS A 140 9.74 -26.51 -1.13
N LEU A 141 8.54 -27.09 -0.95
CA LEU A 141 7.26 -26.41 -1.18
C LEU A 141 7.05 -25.24 -0.21
N CYS A 142 7.28 -25.46 1.09
CA CYS A 142 7.18 -24.43 2.12
C CYS A 142 8.11 -23.25 1.82
N PHE A 143 9.40 -23.51 1.52
CA PHE A 143 10.36 -22.47 1.17
C PHE A 143 10.03 -21.75 -0.13
N SER A 144 9.45 -22.43 -1.12
CA SER A 144 9.03 -21.80 -2.38
C SER A 144 7.85 -20.84 -2.16
N ALA A 145 6.89 -21.23 -1.33
CA ALA A 145 5.77 -20.37 -0.93
C ALA A 145 6.25 -19.17 -0.07
N LEU A 146 7.14 -19.40 0.90
CA LEU A 146 7.74 -18.33 1.72
C LEU A 146 8.54 -17.34 0.87
N LEU A 147 9.38 -17.83 -0.07
CA LEU A 147 10.11 -16.99 -1.01
C LEU A 147 9.17 -16.13 -1.84
N PHE A 148 8.13 -16.73 -2.43
CA PHE A 148 7.13 -16.02 -3.21
C PHE A 148 6.49 -14.87 -2.42
N LEU A 149 6.02 -15.14 -1.20
CA LEU A 149 5.40 -14.12 -0.34
C LEU A 149 6.40 -13.02 0.05
N GLN A 150 7.65 -13.35 0.36
CA GLN A 150 8.68 -12.38 0.72
C GLN A 150 9.08 -11.47 -0.46
N LEU A 151 9.21 -12.01 -1.67
CA LEU A 151 9.51 -11.22 -2.87
C LEU A 151 8.36 -10.28 -3.22
N LEU A 152 7.11 -10.75 -3.11
CA LEU A 152 5.93 -9.93 -3.37
C LEU A 152 5.74 -8.84 -2.31
N ALA A 153 5.99 -9.14 -1.02
CA ALA A 153 5.99 -8.13 0.04
C ALA A 153 7.11 -7.07 -0.14
N GLN A 154 8.31 -7.47 -0.56
CA GLN A 154 9.40 -6.55 -0.89
C GLN A 154 9.02 -5.64 -2.07
N LEU A 155 8.36 -6.16 -3.11
CA LEU A 155 7.86 -5.34 -4.22
C LEU A 155 6.81 -4.32 -3.77
N CYS A 156 5.88 -4.72 -2.91
CA CYS A 156 4.90 -3.79 -2.32
C CYS A 156 5.59 -2.65 -1.56
N LYS A 157 6.65 -2.95 -0.81
CA LYS A 157 7.47 -1.95 -0.11
C LYS A 157 8.17 -0.99 -1.08
N ASP A 158 8.96 -1.50 -2.02
CA ASP A 158 9.74 -0.69 -2.96
C ASP A 158 8.85 0.24 -3.82
N ARG A 159 7.62 -0.21 -4.10
CA ARG A 159 6.59 0.57 -4.80
C ARG A 159 5.89 1.59 -3.92
N PHE A 160 5.60 1.27 -2.66
CA PHE A 160 5.08 2.26 -1.72
C PHE A 160 6.08 3.39 -1.48
N GLU A 161 7.36 3.08 -1.25
CA GLU A 161 8.40 4.07 -0.97
C GLU A 161 8.50 5.11 -2.12
N PHE A 162 8.38 4.64 -3.36
CA PHE A 162 8.27 5.49 -4.55
C PHE A 162 6.98 6.33 -4.61
N LEU A 163 5.81 5.72 -4.34
CA LEU A 163 4.54 6.45 -4.32
C LEU A 163 4.48 7.49 -3.18
N SER A 164 5.17 7.24 -2.06
CA SER A 164 5.24 8.16 -0.92
C SER A 164 6.16 9.36 -1.17
N SER A 165 7.15 9.22 -2.06
CA SER A 165 8.10 10.28 -2.43
C SER A 165 7.63 11.14 -3.62
N SER A 166 6.53 10.78 -4.28
CA SER A 166 5.94 11.52 -5.41
C SER A 166 4.49 11.94 -5.13
N PRO A 167 4.24 13.11 -4.50
CA PRO A 167 2.89 13.51 -4.05
C PRO A 167 1.92 13.93 -5.17
N SER A 168 2.36 13.91 -6.44
CA SER A 168 1.65 14.50 -7.58
C SER A 168 0.85 13.47 -8.40
N SER A 169 -0.48 13.63 -8.36
CA SER A 169 -1.44 13.14 -9.37
C SER A 169 -1.56 11.64 -9.64
N THR A 170 -1.05 10.73 -8.80
CA THR A 170 -1.26 9.29 -9.01
C THR A 170 -2.75 8.93 -9.01
N ALA A 171 -3.21 8.31 -10.10
CA ALA A 171 -4.60 7.88 -10.24
C ALA A 171 -5.01 6.89 -9.14
N LEU A 172 -6.23 7.03 -8.61
CA LEU A 172 -6.69 6.29 -7.44
C LEU A 172 -6.55 4.77 -7.56
N GLY A 173 -6.70 4.24 -8.78
CA GLY A 173 -6.61 2.81 -9.07
C GLY A 173 -5.29 2.16 -8.66
N SER A 174 -4.12 2.80 -8.85
CA SER A 174 -2.83 2.17 -8.55
C SER A 174 -2.66 1.91 -7.04
N HIS A 175 -3.09 2.85 -6.21
CA HIS A 175 -3.12 2.69 -4.75
C HIS A 175 -4.10 1.60 -4.31
N MET A 176 -5.25 1.49 -4.97
CA MET A 176 -6.24 0.45 -4.68
C MET A 176 -5.77 -0.95 -5.13
N HIS A 177 -5.07 -1.06 -6.26
CA HIS A 177 -4.46 -2.31 -6.71
C HIS A 177 -3.34 -2.77 -5.76
N LEU A 178 -2.49 -1.84 -5.31
CA LEU A 178 -1.45 -2.12 -4.31
C LEU A 178 -2.06 -2.59 -2.98
N LEU A 179 -3.13 -1.92 -2.51
CA LEU A 179 -3.85 -2.33 -1.30
C LEU A 179 -4.48 -3.73 -1.46
N LEU A 180 -5.04 -4.06 -2.63
CA LEU A 180 -5.63 -5.38 -2.88
C LEU A 180 -4.58 -6.49 -2.80
N VAL A 181 -3.44 -6.34 -3.48
CA VAL A 181 -2.32 -7.31 -3.38
C VAL A 181 -1.85 -7.49 -1.95
N LEU A 182 -1.78 -6.39 -1.20
CA LEU A 182 -1.35 -6.38 0.18
C LEU A 182 -2.34 -7.10 1.11
N MET A 183 -3.65 -6.99 0.89
CA MET A 183 -4.65 -7.80 1.59
C MET A 183 -4.54 -9.29 1.22
N CYS A 184 -4.30 -9.61 -0.06
CA CYS A 184 -4.06 -10.99 -0.50
C CYS A 184 -2.79 -11.59 0.13
N LEU A 185 -1.72 -10.81 0.30
CA LEU A 185 -0.50 -11.20 1.02
C LEU A 185 -0.79 -11.58 2.47
N PHE A 186 -1.58 -10.77 3.18
CA PHE A 186 -1.95 -11.06 4.58
C PHE A 186 -2.74 -12.37 4.70
N VAL A 187 -3.77 -12.55 3.86
CA VAL A 187 -4.60 -13.78 3.86
C VAL A 187 -3.78 -15.02 3.49
N SER A 188 -2.93 -14.94 2.47
CA SER A 188 -2.09 -16.07 2.04
C SER A 188 -0.99 -16.42 3.05
N SER A 189 -0.43 -15.43 3.76
CA SER A 189 0.48 -15.67 4.89
C SER A 189 -0.21 -16.37 6.06
N GLY A 190 -1.39 -15.89 6.48
CA GLY A 190 -2.19 -16.52 7.52
C GLY A 190 -2.54 -17.97 7.16
N GLY A 191 -2.98 -18.19 5.91
CA GLY A 191 -3.23 -19.53 5.38
C GLY A 191 -2.00 -20.44 5.40
N LEU A 192 -0.84 -19.96 4.93
CA LEU A 192 0.41 -20.71 4.95
C LEU A 192 0.83 -21.07 6.39
N THR A 193 0.69 -20.14 7.34
CA THR A 193 0.98 -20.38 8.75
C THR A 193 0.10 -21.50 9.32
N ILE A 194 -1.20 -21.48 9.04
CA ILE A 194 -2.14 -22.55 9.44
C ILE A 194 -1.74 -23.89 8.81
N ILE A 195 -1.45 -23.91 7.51
CA ILE A 195 -1.03 -25.12 6.78
C ILE A 195 0.26 -25.70 7.38
N CYS A 196 1.27 -24.87 7.64
CA CYS A 196 2.53 -25.32 8.23
C CYS A 196 2.37 -25.85 9.66
N VAL A 197 1.47 -25.29 10.46
CA VAL A 197 1.13 -25.82 11.79
C VAL A 197 0.45 -27.18 11.67
N LEU A 198 -0.56 -27.31 10.79
CA LEU A 198 -1.27 -28.58 10.57
C LEU A 198 -0.33 -29.68 10.07
N LEU A 199 0.50 -29.39 9.05
CA LEU A 199 1.51 -30.33 8.54
C LEU A 199 2.57 -30.65 9.60
N GLY A 200 3.00 -29.67 10.38
CA GLY A 200 3.94 -29.88 11.48
C GLY A 200 3.42 -30.89 12.50
N PHE A 201 2.14 -30.82 12.87
CA PHE A 201 1.50 -31.83 13.73
C PHE A 201 1.46 -33.22 13.10
N SER A 202 1.24 -33.34 11.79
CA SER A 202 1.21 -34.64 11.09
C SER A 202 2.58 -35.33 11.00
N PHE A 203 3.67 -34.55 10.89
CA PHE A 203 5.04 -35.10 10.76
C PHE A 203 5.79 -35.20 12.09
N GLY A 204 5.34 -34.49 13.13
CA GLY A 204 5.79 -34.65 14.52
C GLY A 204 6.42 -33.41 15.14
N MET A 205 6.56 -33.45 16.48
CA MET A 205 6.90 -32.28 17.30
C MET A 205 8.24 -31.62 16.96
N HIS A 206 9.24 -32.38 16.47
CA HIS A 206 10.52 -31.83 16.04
C HIS A 206 10.36 -30.98 14.76
N THR A 207 9.72 -31.53 13.72
CA THR A 207 9.44 -30.82 12.47
C THR A 207 8.54 -29.60 12.72
N LEU A 208 7.53 -29.71 13.59
CA LEU A 208 6.72 -28.59 14.05
C LEU A 208 7.56 -27.49 14.72
N SER A 209 8.52 -27.86 15.57
CA SER A 209 9.40 -26.90 16.26
C SER A 209 10.30 -26.15 15.28
N PHE A 210 10.91 -26.85 14.32
CA PHE A 210 11.71 -26.19 13.27
C PHE A 210 10.85 -25.31 12.35
N MET A 211 9.65 -25.76 11.96
CA MET A 211 8.68 -24.93 11.21
C MET A 211 8.28 -23.67 11.99
N ALA A 212 8.01 -23.79 13.29
CA ALA A 212 7.65 -22.66 14.14
C ALA A 212 8.81 -21.66 14.29
N VAL A 213 10.05 -22.13 14.50
CA VAL A 213 11.25 -21.27 14.54
C VAL A 213 11.47 -20.57 13.21
N GLU A 214 11.27 -21.24 12.08
CA GLU A 214 11.42 -20.68 10.75
C GLU A 214 10.33 -19.63 10.43
N LEU A 215 9.08 -19.91 10.76
CA LEU A 215 7.98 -18.95 10.65
C LEU A 215 8.19 -17.74 11.57
N TYR A 216 8.71 -17.96 12.79
CA TYR A 216 9.02 -16.91 13.76
C TYR A 216 10.26 -16.09 13.35
N GLY A 217 11.28 -16.70 12.75
CA GLY A 217 12.39 -15.97 12.13
C GLY A 217 11.93 -15.04 11.01
N ASN A 218 10.81 -15.37 10.38
CA ASN A 218 10.10 -14.55 9.40
C ASN A 218 9.02 -13.63 10.01
N VAL A 219 9.13 -13.25 11.31
CA VAL A 219 8.30 -12.24 12.03
C VAL A 219 8.26 -10.84 11.40
N TRP A 220 8.91 -10.67 10.24
CA TRP A 220 8.51 -9.75 9.19
C TRP A 220 6.98 -9.62 8.98
N PHE A 221 6.15 -10.62 9.30
CA PHE A 221 4.70 -10.44 9.32
C PHE A 221 4.21 -9.35 10.29
N SER A 222 4.74 -9.24 11.51
CA SER A 222 4.35 -8.16 12.44
C SER A 222 4.77 -6.77 11.94
N VAL A 223 5.95 -6.67 11.30
CA VAL A 223 6.41 -5.41 10.69
C VAL A 223 5.60 -5.10 9.43
N ALA A 224 5.24 -6.12 8.63
CA ALA A 224 4.35 -5.99 7.49
C ALA A 224 2.94 -5.57 7.93
N ASP A 225 2.40 -6.10 9.03
CA ASP A 225 1.10 -5.71 9.60
C ASP A 225 1.11 -4.23 10.02
N LEU A 226 2.20 -3.77 10.65
CA LEU A 226 2.37 -2.37 11.01
C LEU A 226 2.50 -1.47 9.77
N PHE A 227 3.13 -1.97 8.71
CA PHE A 227 3.22 -1.33 7.39
C PHE A 227 1.85 -1.30 6.69
N ILE A 228 1.09 -2.39 6.69
CA ILE A 228 -0.30 -2.51 6.24
C ILE A 228 -1.19 -1.48 6.95
N LEU A 229 -1.09 -1.38 8.27
CA LEU A 229 -1.85 -0.43 9.06
C LEU A 229 -1.47 1.04 8.77
N THR A 230 -0.20 1.34 8.49
CA THR A 230 0.20 2.70 8.07
C THR A 230 -0.27 3.00 6.63
N HIS A 231 -0.26 2.03 5.71
CA HIS A 231 -0.84 2.17 4.37
C HIS A 231 -2.36 2.39 4.40
N ILE A 232 -3.11 1.56 5.13
CA ILE A 232 -4.56 1.72 5.28
C ILE A 232 -4.87 3.10 5.86
N ARG A 233 -4.13 3.57 6.86
CA ARG A 233 -4.30 4.93 7.43
C ARG A 233 -3.95 6.04 6.43
N PHE A 234 -2.88 5.91 5.66
CA PHE A 234 -2.50 6.88 4.63
C PHE A 234 -3.56 6.98 3.53
N LEU A 235 -3.99 5.82 3.00
CA LEU A 235 -5.03 5.74 1.98
C LEU A 235 -6.38 6.21 2.51
N ALA A 236 -6.75 5.89 3.76
CA ALA A 236 -7.96 6.41 4.38
C ALA A 236 -7.94 7.94 4.50
N LYS A 237 -6.80 8.55 4.87
CA LYS A 237 -6.64 10.01 4.88
C LYS A 237 -6.76 10.62 3.48
N GLU A 238 -6.15 10.01 2.47
CA GLU A 238 -6.23 10.48 1.08
C GLU A 238 -7.65 10.31 0.48
N MET A 239 -8.34 9.20 0.80
CA MET A 239 -9.77 9.01 0.51
C MET A 239 -10.61 10.10 1.18
N GLN A 240 -10.44 10.30 2.48
CA GLN A 240 -11.16 11.32 3.26
C GLN A 240 -10.92 12.72 2.70
N ARG A 241 -9.68 13.05 2.31
CA ARG A 241 -9.33 14.32 1.66
C ARG A 241 -10.09 14.51 0.35
N LYS A 242 -10.11 13.51 -0.54
CA LYS A 242 -10.85 13.59 -1.82
C LYS A 242 -12.36 13.62 -1.63
N LEU A 243 -12.91 12.84 -0.70
CA LEU A 243 -14.32 12.87 -0.34
C LEU A 243 -14.73 14.21 0.29
N PHE A 244 -13.90 14.79 1.14
CA PHE A 244 -14.12 16.12 1.71
C PHE A 244 -14.06 17.21 0.63
N GLN A 245 -13.05 17.18 -0.25
CA GLN A 245 -12.95 18.10 -1.39
C GLN A 245 -14.16 17.99 -2.32
N HIS A 246 -14.64 16.78 -2.62
CA HIS A 246 -15.84 16.59 -3.43
C HIS A 246 -17.12 17.06 -2.72
N LYS A 247 -17.27 16.79 -1.41
CA LYS A 247 -18.39 17.34 -0.61
C LYS A 247 -18.37 18.86 -0.57
N ASN A 248 -17.20 19.47 -0.39
CA ASN A 248 -17.04 20.93 -0.42
C ASN A 248 -17.41 21.47 -1.81
N TYR A 249 -16.86 20.91 -2.88
CA TYR A 249 -17.20 21.23 -4.27
C TYR A 249 -18.71 21.20 -4.54
N MET A 250 -19.40 20.13 -4.14
CA MET A 250 -20.85 19.99 -4.34
C MET A 250 -21.63 21.00 -3.50
N HIS A 251 -21.18 21.31 -2.28
CA HIS A 251 -21.77 22.34 -1.44
C HIS A 251 -21.59 23.75 -2.03
N ILE A 252 -20.40 24.08 -2.56
CA ILE A 252 -20.17 25.36 -3.27
C ILE A 252 -21.10 25.46 -4.49
N TYR A 253 -21.23 24.39 -5.26
CA TYR A 253 -22.10 24.37 -6.45
C TYR A 253 -23.57 24.62 -6.08
N ASP A 254 -24.08 23.94 -5.06
CA ASP A 254 -25.44 24.09 -4.54
C ASP A 254 -25.70 25.51 -3.99
N VAL A 255 -24.77 26.05 -3.19
CA VAL A 255 -24.85 27.43 -2.67
C VAL A 255 -24.85 28.45 -3.81
N MET A 256 -24.03 28.23 -4.84
CA MET A 256 -23.97 29.14 -5.99
C MET A 256 -25.27 29.17 -6.79
N ASP A 257 -25.92 28.03 -7.00
CA ASP A 257 -27.14 27.95 -7.81
C ASP A 257 -28.39 28.39 -7.02
N THR A 258 -28.43 28.13 -5.71
CA THR A 258 -29.59 28.43 -4.86
C THR A 258 -29.61 29.83 -4.25
N ARG A 259 -28.44 30.45 -3.95
CA ARG A 259 -28.38 31.71 -3.19
C ARG A 259 -28.04 32.96 -4.00
N PHE A 260 -27.49 32.83 -5.20
CA PHE A 260 -26.97 33.97 -5.97
C PHE A 260 -27.71 34.11 -7.29
N SER A 261 -28.30 35.28 -7.53
CA SER A 261 -28.90 35.60 -8.82
C SER A 261 -27.83 35.95 -9.86
N MET A 262 -28.11 35.63 -11.13
CA MET A 262 -27.38 36.25 -12.24
C MET A 262 -27.81 37.72 -12.36
N ALA A 263 -26.84 38.60 -12.59
CA ALA A 263 -27.09 40.02 -12.81
C ALA A 263 -27.74 40.26 -14.19
N THR A 264 -28.61 41.25 -14.29
CA THR A 264 -29.18 41.66 -15.59
C THR A 264 -28.13 42.39 -16.43
N MET A 265 -28.33 42.43 -17.75
CA MET A 265 -27.45 43.15 -18.69
C MET A 265 -27.31 44.64 -18.33
N GLU A 266 -28.36 45.26 -17.78
CA GLU A 266 -28.35 46.67 -17.36
C GLU A 266 -27.54 46.89 -16.07
N GLU A 267 -27.67 46.00 -15.08
CA GLU A 267 -26.82 46.06 -13.88
C GLU A 267 -25.34 45.86 -14.22
N LEU A 268 -25.04 44.95 -15.15
CA LEU A 268 -23.68 44.66 -15.58
C LEU A 268 -23.03 45.83 -16.34
N ALA A 269 -23.80 46.52 -17.20
CA ALA A 269 -23.35 47.73 -17.87
C ALA A 269 -23.10 48.91 -16.91
N SER A 270 -23.78 48.95 -15.76
CA SER A 270 -23.69 50.06 -14.80
C SER A 270 -22.48 50.02 -13.85
N ARG A 271 -21.81 48.87 -13.71
CA ARG A 271 -21.01 48.56 -12.49
C ARG A 271 -19.60 48.02 -12.75
N ASP A 272 -19.05 48.39 -13.90
CA ASP A 272 -17.79 47.94 -14.53
C ASP A 272 -17.85 46.50 -15.06
N ASP A 273 -17.36 46.33 -16.30
CA ASP A 273 -17.59 45.11 -17.10
C ASP A 273 -16.49 44.05 -16.96
N ARG A 274 -15.49 44.25 -16.09
CA ARG A 274 -14.32 43.36 -15.93
C ARG A 274 -14.30 42.66 -14.57
N CYS A 275 -14.02 41.36 -14.59
CA CYS A 275 -13.94 40.55 -13.38
C CYS A 275 -12.64 40.80 -12.63
N VAL A 276 -12.69 41.14 -11.33
CA VAL A 276 -11.49 41.42 -10.52
C VAL A 276 -10.59 40.19 -10.33
N ILE A 277 -11.09 38.97 -10.57
CA ILE A 277 -10.34 37.71 -10.37
C ILE A 277 -9.45 37.39 -11.59
N CYS A 278 -9.97 37.53 -12.82
CA CYS A 278 -9.24 37.19 -14.06
C CYS A 278 -8.92 38.40 -14.96
N TRP A 279 -9.45 39.59 -14.64
CA TRP A 279 -9.31 40.84 -15.39
C TRP A 279 -9.98 40.86 -16.79
N GLU A 280 -10.69 39.79 -17.16
CA GLU A 280 -11.44 39.67 -18.42
C GLU A 280 -12.86 40.26 -18.33
N LYS A 281 -13.45 40.55 -19.50
CA LYS A 281 -14.83 41.06 -19.59
C LYS A 281 -15.87 40.00 -19.21
N MET A 282 -16.91 40.45 -18.53
CA MET A 282 -18.05 39.64 -18.07
C MET A 282 -19.23 39.82 -19.01
N TYR A 283 -19.68 38.73 -19.64
CA TYR A 283 -20.96 38.67 -20.37
C TYR A 283 -22.08 38.05 -19.52
N THR A 284 -21.71 37.24 -18.52
CA THR A 284 -22.61 36.67 -17.51
C THR A 284 -21.92 36.78 -16.16
N ALA A 285 -22.60 37.37 -15.18
CA ALA A 285 -22.05 37.61 -13.85
C ALA A 285 -23.01 37.13 -12.75
N TYR A 286 -22.43 36.52 -11.72
CA TYR A 286 -23.10 36.17 -10.48
C TYR A 286 -22.99 37.32 -9.47
N LYS A 287 -24.10 37.65 -8.82
CA LYS A 287 -24.21 38.73 -7.84
C LYS A 287 -24.21 38.16 -6.43
N LEU A 288 -23.19 38.51 -5.63
CA LEU A 288 -23.14 38.13 -4.22
C LEU A 288 -24.11 38.99 -3.39
N PRO A 289 -24.50 38.58 -2.15
CA PRO A 289 -25.34 39.38 -1.26
C PRO A 289 -24.78 40.78 -0.94
N CYS A 290 -23.45 40.96 -1.03
CA CYS A 290 -22.79 42.26 -0.88
C CYS A 290 -22.80 43.13 -2.16
N GLY A 291 -23.40 42.66 -3.25
CA GLY A 291 -23.59 43.41 -4.50
C GLY A 291 -22.43 43.37 -5.51
N HIS A 292 -21.35 42.64 -5.23
CA HIS A 292 -20.22 42.47 -6.16
C HIS A 292 -20.49 41.41 -7.24
N LEU A 293 -19.88 41.58 -8.41
CA LEU A 293 -20.13 40.82 -9.64
C LEU A 293 -18.87 40.05 -10.09
N PHE A 294 -19.02 38.77 -10.45
CA PHE A 294 -17.92 37.91 -10.92
C PHE A 294 -18.41 36.86 -11.95
N HIS A 295 -17.53 36.33 -12.81
CA HIS A 295 -17.84 35.14 -13.64
C HIS A 295 -18.16 33.91 -12.77
N LYS A 296 -19.05 33.02 -13.25
CA LYS A 296 -19.41 31.76 -12.55
C LYS A 296 -18.18 30.89 -12.26
N SER A 297 -17.25 30.75 -13.22
CA SER A 297 -16.01 29.95 -13.08
C SER A 297 -15.06 30.53 -12.02
N CYS A 298 -14.77 31.83 -12.11
CA CYS A 298 -13.85 32.51 -11.21
C CYS A 298 -14.39 32.54 -9.77
N LEU A 299 -15.67 32.84 -9.59
CA LEU A 299 -16.31 32.82 -8.28
C LEU A 299 -16.30 31.43 -7.65
N ARG A 300 -16.55 30.38 -8.45
CA ARG A 300 -16.51 29.00 -7.94
C ARG A 300 -15.13 28.61 -7.43
N SER A 301 -14.09 28.85 -8.24
CA SER A 301 -12.69 28.55 -7.87
C SER A 301 -12.25 29.29 -6.60
N TRP A 302 -12.74 30.52 -6.39
CA TRP A 302 -12.49 31.28 -5.17
C TRP A 302 -13.24 30.69 -3.95
N LEU A 303 -14.54 30.41 -4.09
CA LEU A 303 -15.37 29.87 -3.00
C LEU A 303 -14.98 28.44 -2.59
N GLU A 304 -14.39 27.65 -3.50
CA GLU A 304 -13.77 26.35 -3.19
C GLU A 304 -12.62 26.47 -2.15
N GLN A 305 -12.04 27.67 -1.97
CA GLN A 305 -10.95 27.95 -1.03
C GLN A 305 -11.40 28.84 0.15
N ASN A 306 -12.17 29.90 -0.11
CA ASN A 306 -12.58 30.90 0.89
C ASN A 306 -14.04 31.32 0.71
N MET A 307 -14.87 31.09 1.73
CA MET A 307 -16.29 31.46 1.78
C MET A 307 -16.53 32.97 2.01
N SER A 308 -15.79 33.83 1.30
CA SER A 308 -15.83 35.28 1.43
C SER A 308 -15.79 35.98 0.06
N CYS A 309 -16.34 37.19 -0.02
CA CYS A 309 -16.27 38.00 -1.24
C CYS A 309 -14.81 38.43 -1.54
N PRO A 310 -14.27 38.22 -2.76
CA PRO A 310 -12.92 38.66 -3.13
C PRO A 310 -12.67 40.16 -2.90
N THR A 311 -13.67 41.01 -3.17
CA THR A 311 -13.53 42.47 -3.12
C THR A 311 -13.66 43.04 -1.71
N CYS A 312 -14.66 42.60 -0.94
CA CYS A 312 -14.97 43.19 0.38
C CYS A 312 -14.76 42.26 1.58
N ARG A 313 -14.31 41.02 1.37
CA ARG A 313 -14.06 39.98 2.40
C ARG A 313 -15.25 39.59 3.27
N MET A 314 -16.44 40.16 3.03
CA MET A 314 -17.69 39.79 3.70
C MET A 314 -17.95 38.28 3.53
N SER A 315 -18.29 37.59 4.62
CA SER A 315 -18.61 36.16 4.58
C SER A 315 -19.91 35.93 3.80
N VAL A 316 -19.92 34.93 2.92
CA VAL A 316 -21.07 34.70 2.01
C VAL A 316 -22.18 33.88 2.70
N ASN A 317 -21.91 33.30 3.87
CA ASN A 317 -22.92 32.64 4.70
C ASN A 317 -23.85 33.60 5.45
N MET A 318 -23.47 34.87 5.63
CA MET A 318 -24.30 35.88 6.30
C MET A 318 -25.12 36.68 5.28
N SER A 319 -26.34 36.22 5.01
CA SER A 319 -27.37 37.03 4.34
C SER A 319 -28.77 36.56 4.76
N GLY A 320 -29.30 37.18 5.81
CA GLY A 320 -30.59 36.80 6.41
C GLY A 320 -31.01 37.66 7.60
N GLY A 321 -31.08 38.99 7.42
CA GLY A 321 -31.69 39.91 8.40
C GLY A 321 -30.73 40.87 9.11
N HIS A 322 -31.14 42.13 9.21
CA HIS A 322 -30.42 43.19 9.92
C HIS A 322 -31.23 43.57 11.17
N THR A 323 -30.93 42.92 12.30
CA THR A 323 -31.31 43.38 13.65
C THR A 323 -30.25 42.89 14.62
N GLY A 324 -29.68 43.81 15.41
CA GLY A 324 -28.65 43.45 16.37
C GLY A 324 -29.22 42.69 17.57
N ASN A 325 -28.52 41.64 17.98
CA ASN A 325 -28.27 41.41 19.40
C ASN A 325 -26.95 40.64 19.56
N GLU A 326 -26.27 40.84 20.68
CA GLU A 326 -25.13 40.03 21.08
C GLU A 326 -25.60 38.64 21.57
N GLN A 327 -24.62 37.73 21.67
CA GLN A 327 -24.64 36.45 22.40
C GLN A 327 -25.06 35.14 21.68
N GLU A 328 -24.21 34.15 21.96
CA GLU A 328 -24.39 32.69 21.96
C GLU A 328 -24.41 31.90 20.64
N GLY A 329 -23.46 30.95 20.58
CA GLY A 329 -23.22 30.06 19.43
C GLY A 329 -21.93 29.23 19.51
N ALA A 330 -21.38 29.03 20.72
CA ALA A 330 -20.17 28.23 20.93
C ALA A 330 -20.51 26.96 21.74
N LEU A 331 -20.53 25.81 21.07
CA LEU A 331 -20.50 24.50 21.74
C LEU A 331 -19.91 23.43 20.82
N PHE A 332 -18.61 23.13 20.96
CA PHE A 332 -18.17 21.84 21.52
C PHE A 332 -16.64 21.83 21.74
N SER A 333 -16.20 22.10 22.96
CA SER A 333 -14.91 21.59 23.46
C SER A 333 -14.97 21.49 24.98
N LEU A 334 -14.68 20.31 25.52
CA LEU A 334 -14.69 19.99 26.95
C LEU A 334 -13.27 20.20 27.51
N GLY A 335 -13.13 20.92 28.63
CA GLY A 335 -11.87 20.90 29.40
C GLY A 335 -11.57 22.09 30.32
N ALA A 336 -11.97 21.96 31.60
CA ALA A 336 -11.28 22.43 32.82
C ALA A 336 -11.06 23.94 33.13
N THR A 337 -11.86 24.41 34.10
CA THR A 337 -11.49 25.16 35.35
C THR A 337 -10.85 26.57 35.32
N ASP A 338 -11.72 27.57 35.56
CA ASP A 338 -11.62 28.79 36.39
C ASP A 338 -10.28 29.25 37.03
N VAL A 339 -9.84 30.48 36.69
CA VAL A 339 -9.37 31.59 37.59
C VAL A 339 -9.62 32.95 36.84
N PRO A 340 -10.05 34.06 37.49
CA PRO A 340 -10.62 35.21 36.75
C PRO A 340 -9.73 36.46 36.52
N SER A 341 -10.09 37.19 35.45
CA SER A 341 -10.04 38.66 35.25
C SER A 341 -8.72 39.42 34.91
N ARG A 342 -8.55 39.74 33.61
CA ARG A 342 -8.06 41.04 33.08
C ARG A 342 -8.52 41.19 31.61
N PRO A 343 -8.90 42.38 31.10
CA PRO A 343 -9.53 42.48 29.77
C PRO A 343 -8.54 42.25 28.62
N PRO A 344 -8.93 41.53 27.55
CA PRO A 344 -8.07 41.33 26.38
C PRO A 344 -8.11 42.56 25.46
N THR A 345 -6.96 43.23 25.30
CA THR A 345 -6.74 44.13 24.17
C THR A 345 -6.75 43.32 22.88
N ARG A 346 -7.67 43.67 21.97
CA ARG A 346 -7.98 42.90 20.76
C ARG A 346 -6.90 43.10 19.68
N TYR A 347 -5.76 42.44 19.83
CA TYR A 347 -4.76 42.34 18.77
C TYR A 347 -5.29 41.47 17.62
N HIS A 348 -5.40 42.05 16.44
CA HIS A 348 -5.84 41.35 15.24
C HIS A 348 -4.61 40.94 14.45
N SER A 349 -4.07 39.74 14.71
CA SER A 349 -3.03 39.21 13.83
C SER A 349 -3.64 38.92 12.45
N GLN A 350 -2.92 39.30 11.39
CA GLN A 350 -3.29 38.99 10.02
C GLN A 350 -2.29 37.98 9.48
N LEU A 351 -2.74 36.72 9.41
CA LEU A 351 -1.98 35.61 8.84
C LEU A 351 -2.24 35.57 7.32
N PHE A 352 -1.22 35.89 6.53
CA PHE A 352 -1.26 35.81 5.08
C PHE A 352 -0.70 34.46 4.64
N HIS A 353 -1.57 33.53 4.25
CA HIS A 353 -1.17 32.22 3.72
C HIS A 353 -1.05 32.27 2.20
N PHE A 354 0.15 32.07 1.67
CA PHE A 354 0.43 31.99 0.23
C PHE A 354 0.57 30.53 -0.21
N ASN A 355 -0.22 30.09 -1.19
CA ASN A 355 -0.17 28.73 -1.73
C ASN A 355 0.51 28.72 -3.11
N GLY A 356 1.82 28.47 -3.12
CA GLY A 356 2.64 28.44 -4.33
C GLY A 356 2.19 27.46 -5.42
N SER A 357 1.50 26.37 -5.04
CA SER A 357 0.98 25.36 -5.98
C SER A 357 -0.08 25.88 -6.95
N GLN A 358 -0.66 27.07 -6.71
CA GLN A 358 -1.58 27.71 -7.67
C GLN A 358 -0.87 28.42 -8.83
N ILE A 359 0.45 28.66 -8.71
CA ILE A 359 1.26 29.37 -9.70
C ILE A 359 2.20 28.40 -10.42
N SER A 360 2.79 27.44 -9.71
CA SER A 360 3.52 26.32 -10.32
C SER A 360 3.68 25.13 -9.39
N ASN A 361 3.82 23.93 -9.97
CA ASN A 361 3.96 22.67 -9.22
C ASN A 361 5.26 22.55 -8.38
N TRP A 362 6.20 23.51 -8.49
CA TRP A 362 7.48 23.50 -7.78
C TRP A 362 7.58 24.58 -6.68
N LEU A 363 6.62 25.51 -6.58
CA LEU A 363 6.65 26.56 -5.57
C LEU A 363 6.03 26.08 -4.24
N PRO A 364 6.78 26.06 -3.12
CA PRO A 364 6.21 25.75 -1.81
C PRO A 364 5.28 26.86 -1.32
N GLY A 365 4.29 26.49 -0.50
CA GLY A 365 3.47 27.45 0.23
C GLY A 365 4.18 27.96 1.49
N PHE A 366 3.92 29.20 1.88
CA PHE A 366 4.42 29.79 3.11
C PHE A 366 3.37 30.73 3.73
N SER A 367 3.46 30.96 5.04
CA SER A 367 2.57 31.87 5.76
C SER A 367 3.36 32.96 6.45
N VAL A 368 2.91 34.21 6.33
CA VAL A 368 3.50 35.37 7.02
C VAL A 368 2.46 35.92 7.97
N GLU A 369 2.76 35.91 9.27
CA GLU A 369 1.96 36.58 10.28
C GLU A 369 2.46 38.02 10.47
N VAL A 370 1.61 39.00 10.19
CA VAL A 370 1.96 40.42 10.37
C VAL A 370 1.29 40.92 11.65
N LEU A 371 2.10 41.22 12.66
CA LEU A 371 1.67 41.83 13.90
C LEU A 371 1.79 43.36 13.78
N HIS A 372 0.67 44.08 13.69
CA HIS A 372 0.66 45.54 13.71
C HIS A 372 0.57 46.03 15.16
N SER A 373 1.65 46.60 15.69
CA SER A 373 1.67 47.24 17.00
C SER A 373 2.05 48.72 16.86
N PRO A 374 1.15 49.68 17.16
CA PRO A 374 1.41 51.10 16.97
C PRO A 374 2.23 51.75 18.11
N ASN A 375 2.67 51.01 19.13
CA ASN A 375 3.45 51.53 20.26
C ASN A 375 4.56 50.56 20.71
N LEU A 376 5.66 50.48 19.95
CA LEU A 376 6.91 49.82 20.39
C LEU A 376 8.07 50.81 20.57
N ILE A 377 7.74 51.96 21.16
CA ILE A 377 8.66 52.90 21.82
C ILE A 377 7.98 53.20 23.17
N ILE A 378 8.75 53.34 24.28
CA ILE A 378 8.28 53.56 25.69
C ILE A 378 8.32 52.31 26.62
N LEU A 379 8.82 51.14 26.20
CA LEU A 379 9.10 50.01 27.13
C LEU A 379 10.56 49.48 27.08
N LEU A 380 11.53 50.40 27.02
CA LEU A 380 12.96 50.12 27.24
C LEU A 380 13.63 51.06 28.26
N GLN A 381 12.84 51.72 29.13
CA GLN A 381 13.35 52.59 30.20
C GLN A 381 12.50 52.48 31.48
N ALA A 382 12.52 51.32 32.14
CA ALA A 382 12.11 51.16 33.55
C ALA A 382 12.47 49.76 34.12
N ASP A 383 13.76 49.43 34.20
CA ASP A 383 14.26 48.73 35.41
C ASP A 383 15.80 48.82 35.48
N ASP A 384 16.30 49.82 36.21
CA ASP A 384 17.68 49.89 36.69
C ASP A 384 17.62 50.04 38.21
N SER A 385 17.67 48.91 38.93
CA SER A 385 17.97 48.86 40.37
C SER A 385 18.14 47.43 40.90
N ARG A 386 19.40 47.01 41.08
CA ARG A 386 19.88 45.94 42.00
C ARG A 386 19.49 44.50 41.58
N GLY A 387 20.40 43.52 41.49
CA GLY A 387 21.86 43.51 41.71
C GLY A 387 22.31 42.15 42.28
N HIS A 388 23.49 41.66 41.87
CA HIS A 388 24.15 40.40 42.31
C HIS A 388 23.38 39.10 41.93
N GLN A 389 23.98 37.95 41.57
CA GLN A 389 25.36 37.46 41.31
C GLN A 389 25.19 36.18 40.41
N ASP A 390 26.13 35.67 39.61
CA ASP A 390 27.52 36.08 39.30
C ASP A 390 27.98 35.51 37.93
N GLU A 391 29.21 35.86 37.52
CA GLU A 391 30.20 35.11 36.69
C GLU A 391 29.75 34.27 35.47
N GLU A 392 30.04 34.69 34.22
CA GLU A 392 31.30 34.47 33.47
C GLU A 392 31.39 33.07 32.80
N ILE A 393 31.83 32.84 31.54
CA ILE A 393 32.51 33.64 30.49
C ILE A 393 31.98 33.26 29.08
N VAL A 394 31.94 34.24 28.17
CA VAL A 394 31.84 34.14 26.69
C VAL A 394 33.12 34.82 26.16
N PRO A 395 33.90 34.31 25.17
CA PRO A 395 33.52 34.22 23.73
C PRO A 395 34.18 33.03 22.98
N GLY A 396 34.09 32.84 21.65
CA GLY A 396 33.46 33.60 20.57
C GLY A 396 33.66 32.90 19.21
N LEU A 397 33.13 33.48 18.12
CA LEU A 397 33.42 33.07 16.75
C LEU A 397 34.86 33.43 16.35
N ASP A 398 35.40 32.74 15.34
CA ASP A 398 36.13 33.44 14.28
C ASP A 398 35.82 32.85 12.89
N LEU A 399 36.12 33.60 11.85
CA LEU A 399 35.78 33.39 10.43
C LEU A 399 36.97 32.81 9.63
N THR A 400 36.69 32.41 8.38
CA THR A 400 37.66 32.03 7.31
C THR A 400 38.44 30.72 7.56
N GLU A 401 38.78 29.90 6.55
CA GLU A 401 38.67 30.02 5.07
C GLU A 401 37.68 29.01 4.45
#